data_AF-A0A357ZBL9-F1
#
_entry.id   AF-A0A357ZBL9-F1
#
_cell.length_a   1.000
_cell.length_b   1.000
_cell.length_c   1.000
_cell.angle_alpha   90.00
_cell.angle_beta   90.00
_cell.angle_gamma   90.00
#
_symmetry.space_group_name_H-M   'P 1'
#
loop_
_entity.id
_entity.type
_entity.pdbx_description
1 polymer ?
#
loop_
_entity_poly.entity_id
_entity_poly.type
_entity_poly.pdbx_seq_one_letter_code
_entity_poly.pdbx_strand_id
1 'polypeptide(L)'
;MHYPQYFIYIYFTKMRSMKKILLFTSYCILMLTSSVNSQTNMNVLGAWGKEENNTKTLVIITDYIFSVASYNLVEKKFNYTWGGKYRIDKENMELSYEWHSQDTAMVNLSASIPIAIKKDGQLSLGNILSGLTRLDGGKAGDLFGSWIISGNYTNDTVSKRANPFFPRRTMKIISGKYFQWVSYNVVTKKFFDAGGGTQTTQNGKYTENIEYFTKTTQSIGKSLSFGYSIIDGD
;
A
#
# COMPACT_ATOMS: atom_id res chain seq x y z
N MET A 1 29.34 11.93 -14.81
CA MET A 1 28.12 11.54 -15.54
C MET A 1 26.91 12.14 -14.84
N HIS A 2 26.41 13.27 -15.34
CA HIS A 2 25.12 13.81 -14.90
C HIS A 2 24.03 12.90 -15.46
N TYR A 3 23.35 12.16 -14.59
CA TYR A 3 22.06 11.57 -14.94
C TYR A 3 21.08 12.72 -15.11
N PRO A 4 20.31 12.80 -16.22
CA PRO A 4 19.24 13.78 -16.33
C PRO A 4 18.30 13.56 -15.14
N GLN A 5 18.03 14.61 -14.37
CA GLN A 5 16.93 14.61 -13.41
C GLN A 5 15.64 14.54 -14.23
N TYR A 6 15.20 13.33 -14.55
CA TYR A 6 13.86 13.11 -15.08
C TYR A 6 12.90 13.37 -13.92
N PHE A 7 12.33 14.58 -13.89
CA PHE A 7 11.15 14.85 -13.08
C PHE A 7 10.01 14.04 -13.68
N ILE A 8 9.81 12.81 -13.20
CA ILE A 8 8.63 12.04 -13.54
C ILE A 8 7.51 12.58 -12.65
N TYR A 9 6.72 13.53 -13.16
CA TYR A 9 5.44 13.83 -12.56
C TYR A 9 4.50 12.68 -12.89
N ILE A 10 4.19 11.90 -11.87
CA ILE A 10 3.26 10.79 -11.97
C ILE A 10 1.90 11.31 -11.50
N TYR A 11 0.89 11.21 -12.35
CA TYR A 11 -0.48 11.46 -11.91
C TYR A 11 -0.94 10.31 -11.06
N PHE A 12 -1.29 10.66 -9.84
CA PHE A 12 -1.75 9.75 -8.82
C PHE A 12 -3.23 10.05 -8.56
N THR A 13 -4.10 9.11 -8.92
CA THR A 13 -5.50 9.16 -8.48
C THR A 13 -5.60 8.42 -7.15
N LYS A 14 -6.02 9.12 -6.08
CA LYS A 14 -6.26 8.47 -4.78
C LYS A 14 -7.49 7.60 -4.90
N MET A 15 -7.38 6.33 -4.49
CA MET A 15 -8.53 5.44 -4.52
C MET A 15 -9.57 5.93 -3.48
N ARG A 16 -10.76 6.37 -3.95
CA ARG A 16 -11.88 6.85 -3.11
C ARG A 16 -12.96 5.78 -2.97
N SER A 17 -13.63 5.74 -1.82
CA SER A 17 -14.83 4.92 -1.59
C SER A 17 -16.06 5.50 -2.30
N MET A 18 -16.93 4.63 -2.83
CA MET A 18 -18.30 4.99 -3.19
C MET A 18 -19.09 5.24 -1.90
N LYS A 19 -19.40 6.51 -1.58
CA LYS A 19 -20.29 6.85 -0.46
C LYS A 19 -21.69 6.28 -0.73
N LYS A 20 -22.14 5.30 0.04
CA LYS A 20 -23.56 4.95 0.10
C LYS A 20 -24.27 6.10 0.82
N ILE A 21 -25.08 6.87 0.10
CA ILE A 21 -25.97 7.87 0.70
C ILE A 21 -27.08 7.09 1.43
N LEU A 22 -26.96 6.95 2.75
CA LEU A 22 -28.09 6.54 3.58
C LEU A 22 -28.94 7.78 3.86
N LEU A 23 -30.14 7.84 3.29
CA LEU A 23 -31.17 8.76 3.75
C LEU A 23 -31.61 8.33 5.16
N PHE A 24 -31.34 9.16 6.15
CA PHE A 24 -31.85 9.00 7.51
C PHE A 24 -33.26 9.61 7.58
N THR A 25 -34.29 8.78 7.56
CA THR A 25 -35.63 9.18 8.01
C THR A 25 -35.70 8.98 9.53
N SER A 26 -35.81 10.09 10.24
CA SER A 26 -35.97 10.16 11.70
C SER A 26 -37.30 9.55 12.14
N TYR A 27 -37.25 8.57 13.05
CA TYR A 27 -38.30 8.38 14.04
C TYR A 27 -37.70 7.90 15.37
N CYS A 28 -38.19 8.51 16.44
CA CYS A 28 -37.58 8.55 17.75
C CYS A 28 -38.18 7.48 18.69
N ILE A 29 -37.36 7.06 19.66
CA ILE A 29 -37.68 6.50 21.00
C ILE A 29 -37.95 4.99 21.11
N LEU A 30 -36.94 4.28 21.63
CA LEU A 30 -37.05 3.47 22.85
C LEU A 30 -35.65 3.15 23.39
N MET A 31 -35.34 3.69 24.57
CA MET A 31 -34.11 3.44 25.34
C MET A 31 -34.07 1.99 25.81
N LEU A 32 -33.40 1.11 25.06
CA LEU A 32 -32.75 -0.07 25.62
C LEU A 32 -31.26 0.26 25.73
N THR A 33 -30.76 0.31 26.96
CA THR A 33 -29.33 0.36 27.24
C THR A 33 -28.71 -0.98 26.84
N SER A 34 -28.51 -1.18 25.54
CA SER A 34 -27.51 -2.13 25.07
C SER A 34 -26.16 -1.54 25.46
N SER A 35 -25.37 -2.33 26.18
CA SER A 35 -23.95 -2.10 26.35
C SER A 35 -23.39 -1.84 24.96
N VAL A 36 -23.10 -0.58 24.63
CA VAL A 36 -22.34 -0.26 23.44
C VAL A 36 -20.96 -0.83 23.74
N ASN A 37 -20.72 -2.07 23.31
CA ASN A 37 -19.37 -2.59 23.23
C ASN A 37 -18.62 -1.57 22.38
N SER A 38 -17.77 -0.78 23.03
CA SER A 38 -16.82 0.08 22.35
C SER A 38 -16.04 -0.83 21.43
N GLN A 39 -16.37 -0.82 20.14
CA GLN A 39 -15.55 -1.47 19.12
C GLN A 39 -14.21 -0.76 19.20
N THR A 40 -13.22 -1.43 19.78
CA THR A 40 -11.85 -0.97 19.71
C THR A 40 -11.52 -0.85 18.23
N ASN A 41 -11.50 0.38 17.72
CA ASN A 41 -11.02 0.66 16.38
C ASN A 41 -9.54 0.25 16.34
N MET A 42 -9.26 -0.97 15.88
CA MET A 42 -7.90 -1.48 15.75
C MET A 42 -7.20 -0.65 14.69
N ASN A 43 -6.39 0.33 15.11
CA ASN A 43 -5.67 1.17 14.17
C ASN A 43 -4.47 0.39 13.59
N VAL A 44 -4.69 -0.24 12.45
CA VAL A 44 -3.66 -1.02 11.74
C VAL A 44 -2.91 -0.21 10.68
N LEU A 45 -3.30 1.05 10.45
CA LEU A 45 -2.72 1.87 9.39
C LEU A 45 -1.23 2.14 9.62
N GLY A 46 -0.50 2.27 8.51
CA GLY A 46 0.94 2.51 8.49
C GLY A 46 1.73 1.31 8.01
N ALA A 47 3.02 1.29 8.34
CA ALA A 47 3.92 0.18 8.04
C ALA A 47 4.20 -0.68 9.28
N TRP A 48 4.28 -1.97 9.05
CA TRP A 48 4.63 -3.00 10.01
C TRP A 48 5.69 -3.91 9.41
N GLY A 49 6.52 -4.51 10.25
CA GLY A 49 7.51 -5.44 9.73
C GLY A 49 8.28 -6.20 10.78
N LYS A 50 9.06 -7.13 10.28
CA LYS A 50 10.02 -7.93 11.04
C LYS A 50 11.20 -8.28 10.15
N GLU A 51 12.31 -8.64 10.78
CA GLU A 51 13.50 -9.10 10.09
C GLU A 51 14.02 -10.36 10.77
N GLU A 52 14.18 -11.42 9.98
CA GLU A 52 14.62 -12.74 10.42
C GLU A 52 15.60 -13.27 9.39
N ASN A 53 16.80 -13.70 9.80
CA ASN A 53 17.83 -14.23 8.90
C ASN A 53 18.10 -13.33 7.67
N ASN A 54 18.30 -12.02 7.90
CA ASN A 54 18.48 -10.98 6.87
C ASN A 54 17.30 -10.83 5.89
N THR A 55 16.18 -11.51 6.11
CA THR A 55 14.95 -11.35 5.34
C THR A 55 14.03 -10.38 6.06
N LYS A 56 13.79 -9.24 5.42
CA LYS A 56 12.79 -8.28 5.85
C LYS A 56 11.42 -8.68 5.30
N THR A 57 10.42 -8.63 6.16
CA THR A 57 9.00 -8.64 5.80
C THR A 57 8.42 -7.26 6.09
N LEU A 58 7.91 -6.59 5.07
CA LEU A 58 7.26 -5.29 5.16
C LEU A 58 5.77 -5.45 4.81
N VAL A 59 4.92 -4.96 5.68
CA VAL A 59 3.47 -4.88 5.49
C VAL A 59 3.05 -3.41 5.54
N ILE A 60 2.50 -2.89 4.46
CA ILE A 60 1.93 -1.54 4.40
C ILE A 60 0.41 -1.64 4.36
N ILE A 61 -0.27 -0.96 5.27
CA ILE A 61 -1.72 -0.91 5.36
C ILE A 61 -2.17 0.55 5.23
N THR A 62 -2.90 0.85 4.17
CA THR A 62 -3.54 2.14 3.89
C THR A 62 -5.06 2.03 4.06
N ASP A 63 -5.83 3.07 3.78
CA ASP A 63 -7.30 3.05 3.98
C ASP A 63 -8.02 1.85 3.35
N TYR A 64 -7.52 1.36 2.20
CA TYR A 64 -8.22 0.33 1.40
C TYR A 64 -7.32 -0.78 0.88
N ILE A 65 -6.01 -0.57 0.86
CA ILE A 65 -5.05 -1.49 0.29
C ILE A 65 -4.09 -1.94 1.37
N PHE A 66 -3.82 -3.24 1.36
CA PHE A 66 -2.72 -3.83 2.09
C PHE A 66 -1.68 -4.35 1.08
N SER A 67 -0.42 -4.30 1.46
CA SER A 67 0.70 -4.74 0.63
C SER A 67 1.70 -5.48 1.49
N VAL A 68 2.15 -6.65 1.06
CA VAL A 68 3.19 -7.45 1.70
C VAL A 68 4.36 -7.58 0.75
N ALA A 69 5.58 -7.35 1.24
CA ALA A 69 6.82 -7.61 0.53
C ALA A 69 7.82 -8.35 1.42
N SER A 70 8.51 -9.32 0.84
CA SER A 70 9.64 -10.00 1.45
C SER A 70 10.88 -9.84 0.58
N TYR A 71 12.00 -9.43 1.18
CA TYR A 71 13.27 -9.20 0.49
C TYR A 71 14.46 -9.28 1.46
N ASN A 72 15.65 -9.47 0.91
CA ASN A 72 16.91 -9.46 1.64
C ASN A 72 17.77 -8.29 1.15
N LEU A 73 18.13 -7.38 2.06
CA LEU A 73 18.93 -6.19 1.74
C LEU A 73 20.38 -6.53 1.40
N VAL A 74 20.98 -7.45 2.15
CA VAL A 74 22.40 -7.84 2.03
C VAL A 74 22.63 -8.54 0.69
N GLU A 75 21.76 -9.48 0.35
CA GLU A 75 21.80 -10.24 -0.90
C GLU A 75 21.22 -9.46 -2.09
N LYS A 76 20.63 -8.28 -1.85
CA LYS A 76 19.89 -7.50 -2.84
C LYS A 76 18.83 -8.34 -3.58
N LYS A 77 18.16 -9.20 -2.83
CA LYS A 77 17.26 -10.23 -3.36
C LYS A 77 15.82 -9.92 -3.00
N PHE A 78 14.98 -9.87 -4.02
CA PHE A 78 13.53 -9.89 -3.84
C PHE A 78 13.04 -11.34 -3.68
N ASN A 79 12.18 -11.60 -2.68
CA ASN A 79 11.60 -12.92 -2.47
C ASN A 79 10.19 -13.01 -3.06
N TYR A 80 9.27 -12.17 -2.59
CA TYR A 80 7.89 -12.14 -3.07
C TYR A 80 7.13 -10.87 -2.66
N THR A 81 6.00 -10.62 -3.33
CA THR A 81 5.00 -9.65 -2.92
C THR A 81 3.60 -10.13 -3.26
N TRP A 82 2.65 -9.77 -2.40
CA TRP A 82 1.23 -9.97 -2.62
C TRP A 82 0.44 -8.88 -1.91
N GLY A 83 -0.78 -8.66 -2.35
CA GLY A 83 -1.62 -7.63 -1.78
C GLY A 83 -2.85 -7.35 -2.61
N GLY A 84 -3.60 -6.34 -2.18
CA GLY A 84 -4.86 -5.97 -2.80
C GLY A 84 -5.73 -5.22 -1.82
N LYS A 85 -7.04 -5.35 -2.00
CA LYS A 85 -8.02 -4.66 -1.16
C LYS A 85 -8.24 -5.40 0.14
N TYR A 86 -8.63 -4.66 1.17
CA TYR A 86 -9.12 -5.28 2.39
C TYR A 86 -10.27 -4.52 3.04
N ARG A 87 -10.94 -5.20 3.97
CA ARG A 87 -11.84 -4.61 4.97
C ARG A 87 -11.64 -5.34 6.30
N ILE A 88 -11.69 -4.62 7.41
CA ILE A 88 -11.72 -5.24 8.73
C ILE A 88 -13.17 -5.41 9.17
N ASP A 89 -13.49 -6.60 9.66
CA ASP A 89 -14.77 -6.97 10.23
C ASP A 89 -14.53 -7.68 11.57
N LYS A 90 -14.73 -6.95 12.67
CA LYS A 90 -14.42 -7.39 14.03
C LYS A 90 -12.95 -7.84 14.15
N GLU A 91 -12.73 -9.14 14.32
CA GLU A 91 -11.42 -9.78 14.52
C GLU A 91 -10.87 -10.40 13.23
N ASN A 92 -11.53 -10.17 12.09
CA ASN A 92 -11.11 -10.68 10.81
C ASN A 92 -10.80 -9.56 9.82
N MET A 93 -9.85 -9.83 8.94
CA MET A 93 -9.49 -9.02 7.80
C MET A 93 -9.91 -9.78 6.54
N GLU A 94 -10.92 -9.25 5.85
CA GLU A 94 -11.38 -9.75 4.55
C GLU A 94 -10.45 -9.20 3.47
N LEU A 95 -9.69 -10.08 2.82
CA LEU A 95 -8.74 -9.76 1.77
C LEU A 95 -9.35 -10.03 0.40
N SER A 96 -9.01 -9.20 -0.59
CA SER A 96 -9.24 -9.46 -2.00
C SER A 96 -7.94 -9.22 -2.75
N TYR A 97 -7.34 -10.30 -3.27
CA TYR A 97 -6.01 -10.27 -3.86
C TYR A 97 -6.04 -9.65 -5.25
N GLU A 98 -5.30 -8.55 -5.45
CA GLU A 98 -5.12 -7.92 -6.76
C GLU A 98 -3.81 -8.37 -7.45
N TRP A 99 -2.79 -8.76 -6.66
CA TRP A 99 -1.55 -9.34 -7.17
C TRP A 99 -0.99 -10.39 -6.20
N HIS A 100 -0.25 -11.35 -6.76
CA HIS A 100 0.56 -12.30 -6.00
C HIS A 100 1.71 -12.77 -6.89
N SER A 101 2.96 -12.50 -6.51
CA SER A 101 4.12 -12.67 -7.40
C SER A 101 4.57 -14.12 -7.58
N GLN A 102 4.15 -15.02 -6.68
CA GLN A 102 4.54 -16.44 -6.71
C GLN A 102 3.40 -17.39 -7.06
N ASP A 103 2.15 -16.92 -7.00
CA ASP A 103 0.96 -17.75 -7.19
C ASP A 103 -0.16 -16.92 -7.80
N THR A 104 -0.22 -16.93 -9.12
CA THR A 104 -1.23 -16.16 -9.86
C THR A 104 -2.65 -16.70 -9.66
N ALA A 105 -2.83 -17.93 -9.15
CA ALA A 105 -4.16 -18.50 -8.91
C ALA A 105 -4.90 -17.73 -7.81
N MET A 106 -4.17 -17.13 -6.87
CA MET A 106 -4.71 -16.31 -5.79
C MET A 106 -5.37 -15.02 -6.27
N VAL A 107 -4.98 -14.49 -7.44
CA VAL A 107 -5.53 -13.22 -7.94
C VAL A 107 -7.03 -13.33 -8.23
N ASN A 108 -7.78 -12.34 -7.74
CA ASN A 108 -9.24 -12.23 -7.69
C ASN A 108 -9.94 -13.19 -6.71
N LEU A 109 -9.20 -13.97 -5.91
CA LEU A 109 -9.79 -14.69 -4.79
C LEU A 109 -9.92 -13.77 -3.58
N SER A 110 -10.78 -14.18 -2.65
CA SER A 110 -10.92 -13.53 -1.35
C SER A 110 -10.57 -14.52 -0.23
N ALA A 111 -10.09 -14.00 0.88
CA ALA A 111 -9.79 -14.79 2.08
C ALA A 111 -10.17 -13.99 3.32
N SER A 112 -10.68 -14.68 4.34
CA SER A 112 -10.88 -14.11 5.66
C SER A 112 -9.77 -14.62 6.56
N ILE A 113 -9.00 -13.71 7.15
CA ILE A 113 -7.92 -14.05 8.08
C ILE A 113 -8.12 -13.36 9.43
N PRO A 114 -7.78 -14.01 10.55
CA PRO A 114 -7.75 -13.32 11.85
C PRO A 114 -6.77 -12.15 11.83
N ILE A 115 -7.14 -11.04 12.47
CA ILE A 115 -6.29 -9.87 12.68
C ILE A 115 -6.29 -9.47 14.15
N ALA A 116 -5.10 -9.26 14.71
CA ALA A 116 -4.96 -8.84 16.10
C ALA A 116 -3.69 -8.00 16.30
N ILE A 117 -3.82 -6.94 17.11
CA ILE A 117 -2.67 -6.31 17.78
C ILE A 117 -2.56 -6.97 19.15
N LYS A 118 -1.47 -7.70 19.39
CA LYS A 118 -1.20 -8.41 20.63
C LYS A 118 -0.88 -7.42 21.76
N LYS A 119 -0.85 -7.90 23.02
CA LYS A 119 -0.57 -7.07 24.22
C LYS A 119 0.79 -6.37 24.17
N ASP A 120 1.76 -6.96 23.48
CA ASP A 120 3.09 -6.41 23.24
C ASP A 120 3.13 -5.38 22.10
N GLY A 121 1.99 -5.07 21.50
CA GLY A 121 1.85 -4.12 20.40
C GLY A 121 2.17 -4.71 19.02
N GLN A 122 2.50 -5.99 18.91
CA GLN A 122 2.82 -6.62 17.63
C GLN A 122 1.54 -7.00 16.86
N LEU A 123 1.53 -6.73 15.56
CA LEU A 123 0.46 -7.12 14.65
C LEU A 123 0.60 -8.59 14.24
N SER A 124 -0.55 -9.28 14.16
CA SER A 124 -0.72 -10.60 13.58
C SER A 124 -1.78 -10.55 12.49
N LEU A 125 -1.46 -11.10 11.32
CA LEU A 125 -2.34 -11.28 10.17
C LEU A 125 -2.35 -12.78 9.80
N GLY A 126 -3.42 -13.46 10.16
CA GLY A 126 -3.52 -14.91 10.11
C GLY A 126 -2.40 -15.60 10.90
N ASN A 127 -2.05 -16.81 10.46
CA ASN A 127 -1.01 -17.62 11.09
C ASN A 127 0.40 -17.32 10.55
N ILE A 128 0.49 -16.83 9.31
CA ILE A 128 1.75 -16.71 8.57
C ILE A 128 2.50 -15.42 8.93
N LEU A 129 1.76 -14.32 9.09
CA LEU A 129 2.34 -13.00 9.34
C LEU A 129 2.10 -12.59 10.79
N SER A 130 2.86 -13.17 11.70
CA SER A 130 2.83 -12.84 13.13
C SER A 130 4.14 -12.20 13.60
N GLY A 131 4.07 -11.48 14.72
CA GLY A 131 5.23 -10.82 15.32
C GLY A 131 5.68 -9.59 14.53
N LEU A 132 4.75 -8.91 13.86
CA LEU A 132 5.08 -7.70 13.10
C LEU A 132 5.15 -6.50 14.04
N THR A 133 6.31 -5.88 14.12
CA THR A 133 6.52 -4.64 14.88
C THR A 133 6.04 -3.43 14.08
N ARG A 134 5.52 -2.41 14.75
CA ARG A 134 5.11 -1.17 14.08
C ARG A 134 6.33 -0.37 13.64
N LEU A 135 6.43 -0.07 12.35
CA LEU A 135 7.51 0.73 11.76
C LEU A 135 7.10 2.21 11.61
N ASP A 136 5.83 2.46 11.27
CA ASP A 136 5.22 3.79 11.32
C ASP A 136 3.69 3.72 11.52
N GLY A 137 3.07 4.86 11.82
CA GLY A 137 1.61 5.00 11.97
C GLY A 137 0.92 5.69 10.80
N GLY A 138 1.53 5.73 9.62
CA GLY A 138 0.95 6.35 8.41
C GLY A 138 0.96 7.88 8.33
N LYS A 139 1.42 8.61 9.35
CA LYS A 139 1.25 10.07 9.45
C LYS A 139 2.38 10.95 8.90
N ALA A 140 3.48 10.39 8.38
CA ALA A 140 4.56 11.24 7.86
C ALA A 140 4.25 11.69 6.43
N GLY A 141 3.82 12.94 6.29
CA GLY A 141 3.59 13.64 5.02
C GLY A 141 2.20 13.50 4.41
N ASP A 142 2.00 14.20 3.30
CA ASP A 142 0.69 14.30 2.63
C ASP A 142 0.38 13.10 1.71
N LEU A 143 1.36 12.23 1.48
CA LEU A 143 1.30 11.18 0.46
C LEU A 143 0.79 9.82 0.99
N PHE A 144 0.41 9.71 2.26
CA PHE A 144 -0.17 8.48 2.80
C PHE A 144 -1.37 8.03 1.97
N GLY A 145 -1.31 6.78 1.49
CA GLY A 145 -2.39 6.18 0.72
C GLY A 145 -1.92 5.30 -0.42
N SER A 146 -2.90 4.91 -1.23
CA SER A 146 -2.69 4.08 -2.41
C SER A 146 -3.08 4.84 -3.67
N TRP A 147 -2.17 4.84 -4.62
CA TRP A 147 -2.19 5.72 -5.77
C TRP A 147 -1.99 4.93 -7.06
N ILE A 148 -2.87 5.11 -8.02
CA ILE A 148 -2.69 4.52 -9.35
C ILE A 148 -1.92 5.50 -10.25
N ILE A 149 -0.84 5.00 -10.85
CA ILE A 149 -0.05 5.72 -11.86
C ILE A 149 -0.87 5.74 -13.16
N SER A 150 -1.44 6.90 -13.48
CA SER A 150 -2.38 7.05 -14.59
C SER A 150 -1.78 7.74 -15.81
N GLY A 151 -0.55 8.23 -15.74
CA GLY A 151 0.08 8.94 -16.85
C GLY A 151 1.59 9.11 -16.69
N ASN A 152 2.21 9.62 -17.76
CA ASN A 152 3.61 10.01 -17.77
C ASN A 152 3.73 11.51 -17.95
N TYR A 153 4.83 12.07 -17.44
CA TYR A 153 5.24 13.43 -17.72
C TYR A 153 6.56 13.39 -18.48
N THR A 154 6.61 14.03 -19.65
CA THR A 154 7.80 14.04 -20.51
C THR A 154 7.79 15.33 -21.31
N ASN A 155 8.93 16.02 -21.39
CA ASN A 155 9.07 17.31 -22.08
C ASN A 155 7.98 18.32 -21.68
N ASP A 156 7.81 18.48 -20.36
CA ASP A 156 6.80 19.33 -19.73
C ASP A 156 5.33 19.04 -20.11
N THR A 157 5.09 17.91 -20.77
CA THR A 157 3.78 17.49 -21.25
C THR A 157 3.27 16.29 -20.47
N VAL A 158 2.00 16.35 -20.13
CA VAL A 158 1.28 15.31 -19.39
C VAL A 158 0.55 14.41 -20.39
N SER A 159 0.83 13.11 -20.35
CA SER A 159 0.02 12.11 -21.03
C SER A 159 -0.75 11.28 -20.01
N LYS A 160 -2.03 11.59 -19.81
CA LYS A 160 -2.94 10.80 -18.95
C LYS A 160 -3.62 9.69 -19.76
N ARG A 161 -3.87 8.55 -19.12
CA ARG A 161 -4.82 7.55 -19.59
C ARG A 161 -6.24 8.06 -19.40
N ALA A 162 -7.12 7.76 -20.35
CA ALA A 162 -8.55 8.11 -20.25
C ALA A 162 -9.25 7.47 -19.04
N ASN A 163 -8.80 6.27 -18.62
CA ASN A 163 -9.25 5.61 -17.40
C ASN A 163 -8.02 5.20 -16.56
N PRO A 164 -7.90 5.64 -15.29
CA PRO A 164 -6.78 5.23 -14.45
C PRO A 164 -6.83 3.73 -14.08
N PHE A 165 -8.01 3.10 -14.07
CA PHE A 165 -8.23 1.76 -13.52
C PHE A 165 -8.26 0.61 -14.56
N PHE A 166 -7.56 0.77 -15.68
CA PHE A 166 -7.38 -0.32 -16.65
C PHE A 166 -6.88 -1.63 -15.98
N PRO A 167 -7.12 -2.80 -16.60
CA PRO A 167 -6.67 -4.08 -16.04
C PRO A 167 -5.19 -4.11 -15.67
N ARG A 168 -4.31 -3.56 -16.53
CA ARG A 168 -2.90 -3.38 -16.22
C ARG A 168 -2.67 -2.09 -15.45
N ARG A 169 -2.23 -2.23 -14.21
CA ARG A 169 -2.03 -1.14 -13.25
C ARG A 169 -0.58 -1.07 -12.82
N THR A 170 -0.17 0.14 -12.47
CA THR A 170 0.95 0.34 -11.55
C THR A 170 0.42 1.12 -10.38
N MET A 171 0.50 0.55 -9.19
CA MET A 171 0.06 1.18 -7.94
C MET A 171 1.28 1.55 -7.12
N LYS A 172 1.24 2.71 -6.47
CA LYS A 172 2.15 3.07 -5.40
C LYS A 172 1.37 3.11 -4.09
N ILE A 173 1.82 2.35 -3.11
CA ILE A 173 1.29 2.25 -1.76
C ILE A 173 2.30 2.92 -0.82
N ILE A 174 1.89 3.99 -0.13
CA ILE A 174 2.77 4.83 0.67
C ILE A 174 2.23 4.89 2.11
N SER A 175 3.06 4.54 3.08
CA SER A 175 2.82 4.76 4.51
C SER A 175 3.46 6.09 4.96
N GLY A 176 3.83 6.22 6.24
CA GLY A 176 4.59 7.40 6.70
C GLY A 176 6.06 7.37 6.28
N LYS A 177 6.73 6.22 6.35
CA LYS A 177 8.18 6.10 6.10
C LYS A 177 8.52 5.06 5.05
N TYR A 178 7.55 4.28 4.61
CA TYR A 178 7.75 3.19 3.66
C TYR A 178 6.86 3.36 2.44
N PHE A 179 7.29 2.75 1.35
CA PHE A 179 6.50 2.66 0.15
C PHE A 179 6.76 1.34 -0.57
N GLN A 180 5.78 0.94 -1.36
CA GLN A 180 5.92 -0.05 -2.40
C GLN A 180 5.28 0.51 -3.67
N TRP A 181 5.87 0.25 -4.81
CA TRP A 181 5.13 0.26 -6.06
C TRP A 181 5.11 -1.13 -6.68
N VAL A 182 4.02 -1.44 -7.37
CA VAL A 182 3.78 -2.76 -7.96
C VAL A 182 3.05 -2.61 -9.29
N SER A 183 3.50 -3.33 -10.31
CA SER A 183 2.87 -3.43 -11.62
C SER A 183 2.29 -4.82 -11.83
N TYR A 184 0.99 -4.88 -12.14
CA TYR A 184 0.23 -6.13 -12.25
C TYR A 184 -0.96 -5.98 -13.21
N ASN A 185 -1.60 -7.10 -13.56
CA ASN A 185 -2.83 -7.15 -14.34
C ASN A 185 -3.88 -8.00 -13.63
N VAL A 186 -5.01 -7.38 -13.26
CA VAL A 186 -6.10 -8.07 -12.52
C VAL A 186 -6.92 -9.04 -13.39
N VAL A 187 -6.94 -8.86 -14.71
CA VAL A 187 -7.68 -9.75 -15.63
C VAL A 187 -6.80 -10.94 -16.03
N THR A 188 -5.59 -10.69 -16.50
CA THR A 188 -4.66 -11.77 -16.90
C THR A 188 -3.91 -12.38 -15.71
N LYS A 189 -4.18 -11.89 -14.49
CA LYS A 189 -3.54 -12.30 -13.23
C LYS A 189 -2.02 -12.18 -13.19
N LYS A 190 -1.44 -11.41 -14.13
CA LYS A 190 0.01 -11.35 -14.34
C LYS A 190 0.64 -10.34 -13.39
N PHE A 191 1.64 -10.78 -12.63
CA PHE A 191 2.60 -9.91 -11.97
C PHE A 191 3.68 -9.48 -12.98
N PHE A 192 4.08 -8.20 -12.97
CA PHE A 192 5.15 -7.70 -13.82
C PHE A 192 6.39 -7.37 -13.00
N ASP A 193 6.27 -6.39 -12.10
CA ASP A 193 7.40 -5.86 -11.35
C ASP A 193 6.96 -5.25 -10.02
N ALA A 194 7.87 -5.18 -9.05
CA ALA A 194 7.69 -4.43 -7.82
C ALA A 194 9.00 -3.84 -7.33
N GLY A 195 8.91 -2.69 -6.68
CA GLY A 195 10.02 -2.08 -5.95
C GLY A 195 9.51 -1.36 -4.71
N GLY A 196 10.39 -1.11 -3.75
CA GLY A 196 10.00 -0.45 -2.52
C GLY A 196 11.17 -0.22 -1.59
N GLY A 197 10.87 0.37 -0.45
CA GLY A 197 11.83 0.71 0.58
C GLY A 197 11.33 1.85 1.45
N THR A 198 12.23 2.74 1.84
CA THR A 198 11.89 3.89 2.67
C THR A 198 11.64 5.13 1.84
N GLN A 199 10.86 6.07 2.37
CA GLN A 199 10.61 7.36 1.75
C GLN A 199 10.63 8.50 2.77
N THR A 200 10.86 9.72 2.27
CA THR A 200 10.67 10.96 3.02
C THR A 200 9.90 11.98 2.19
N THR A 201 9.10 12.79 2.90
CA THR A 201 8.41 13.97 2.35
C THR A 201 8.85 15.20 3.15
N GLN A 202 9.66 16.07 2.53
CA GLN A 202 10.20 17.27 3.18
C GLN A 202 10.30 18.40 2.15
N ASN A 203 9.84 19.59 2.50
CA ASN A 203 9.96 20.80 1.67
C ASN A 203 9.45 20.61 0.23
N GLY A 204 8.29 19.96 0.06
CA GLY A 204 7.68 19.69 -1.26
C GLY A 204 8.41 18.64 -2.10
N LYS A 205 9.41 17.94 -1.52
CA LYS A 205 10.14 16.85 -2.17
C LYS A 205 9.75 15.51 -1.55
N TYR A 206 9.47 14.56 -2.43
CA TYR A 206 9.30 13.15 -2.11
C TYR A 206 10.55 12.38 -2.53
N THR A 207 11.23 11.73 -1.61
CA THR A 207 12.45 10.97 -1.88
C THR A 207 12.26 9.51 -1.52
N GLU A 208 12.54 8.63 -2.46
CA GLU A 208 12.50 7.17 -2.31
C GLU A 208 13.93 6.64 -2.15
N ASN A 209 14.16 5.76 -1.18
CA ASN A 209 15.38 4.96 -1.08
C ASN A 209 15.01 3.51 -1.44
N ILE A 210 15.60 3.00 -2.52
CA ILE A 210 15.23 1.70 -3.07
C ILE A 210 15.92 0.58 -2.29
N GLU A 211 15.13 -0.21 -1.59
CA GLU A 211 15.59 -1.37 -0.80
C GLU A 211 15.47 -2.68 -1.58
N TYR A 212 14.47 -2.80 -2.45
CA TYR A 212 14.33 -3.92 -3.38
C TYR A 212 13.74 -3.46 -4.70
N PHE A 213 14.10 -4.17 -5.77
CA PHE A 213 13.52 -3.97 -7.09
C PHE A 213 13.63 -5.24 -7.95
N THR A 214 12.52 -5.70 -8.53
CA THR A 214 12.47 -6.95 -9.34
C THR A 214 13.20 -6.86 -10.67
N LYS A 215 13.22 -5.67 -11.29
CA LYS A 215 13.73 -5.53 -12.66
C LYS A 215 15.25 -5.48 -12.75
N THR A 216 15.91 -4.83 -11.80
CA THR A 216 17.35 -4.60 -11.83
C THR A 216 17.92 -4.33 -10.44
N THR A 217 18.92 -5.12 -10.05
CA THR A 217 19.60 -4.99 -8.74
C THR A 217 20.48 -3.74 -8.67
N GLN A 218 20.87 -3.17 -9.81
CA GLN A 218 21.67 -1.94 -9.90
C GLN A 218 20.94 -0.70 -9.36
N SER A 219 19.62 -0.77 -9.17
CA SER A 219 18.86 0.31 -8.53
C SER A 219 18.80 0.21 -7.01
N ILE A 220 19.13 -0.95 -6.42
CA ILE A 220 19.07 -1.16 -4.98
C ILE A 220 20.19 -0.36 -4.29
N GLY A 221 19.81 0.45 -3.30
CA GLY A 221 20.67 1.40 -2.60
C GLY A 221 20.72 2.79 -3.24
N LYS A 222 20.02 3.03 -4.36
CA LYS A 222 19.87 4.37 -4.94
C LYS A 222 18.73 5.13 -4.29
N SER A 223 18.83 6.45 -4.33
CA SER A 223 17.74 7.36 -3.97
C SER A 223 17.20 8.08 -5.20
N LEU A 224 15.88 8.23 -5.27
CA LEU A 224 15.19 8.98 -6.31
C LEU A 224 14.41 10.12 -5.65
N SER A 225 14.54 11.35 -6.14
CA SER A 225 13.88 12.51 -5.56
C SER A 225 12.97 13.18 -6.59
N PHE A 226 11.76 13.52 -6.16
CA PHE A 226 10.69 14.05 -6.99
C PHE A 226 10.09 15.28 -6.31
N GLY A 227 9.73 16.30 -7.11
CA GLY A 227 8.76 17.30 -6.65
C GLY A 227 7.36 16.68 -6.65
N TYR A 228 6.51 17.05 -5.70
CA TYR A 228 5.12 16.62 -5.70
C TYR A 228 4.15 17.77 -5.42
N SER A 229 2.94 17.67 -5.96
CA SER A 229 1.80 18.51 -5.64
C SER A 229 0.55 17.64 -5.58
N ILE A 230 -0.31 17.89 -4.60
CA ILE A 230 -1.62 17.24 -4.49
C ILE A 230 -2.66 18.23 -5.00
N ILE A 231 -3.48 17.79 -5.96
CA ILE A 231 -4.58 18.60 -6.51
C ILE A 231 -5.87 17.84 -6.21
N ASP A 232 -6.72 18.43 -5.37
CA ASP A 232 -8.04 17.88 -5.08
C ASP A 232 -8.96 18.00 -6.31
N GLY A 233 -9.49 16.90 -6.81
CA GLY A 233 -10.44 16.93 -7.92
C GLY A 233 -10.47 15.71 -8.83
N ASP A 234 -9.43 14.88 -8.82
CA ASP A 234 -9.37 13.57 -9.50
C ASP A 234 -9.66 12.41 -8.52
#